data_AF-A0A4S2RLE0-F1
#
_entry.id   AF-A0A4S2RLE0-F1
#
_cell.length_a   1.000
_cell.length_b   1.000
_cell.length_c   1.000
_cell.angle_alpha   90.00
_cell.angle_beta   90.00
_cell.angle_gamma   90.00
#
_symmetry.space_group_name_H-M   'P 1'
#
loop_
_entity.id
_entity.type
_entity.pdbx_description
1 polymer ?
#
loop_
_entity_poly.entity_id
_entity_poly.type
_entity_poly.pdbx_seq_one_letter_code
_entity_poly.pdbx_strand_id
1 'polypeptide(L)' 'MKNLYAFPAEDAEFERFCGGNLGGEHEACVEVGAIPGVATAYALRDNKPEGAGLELRFTEVELNDFALGWVKKQGLTL' A
#
# COMPACT_ATOMS: atom_id res chain seq x y z
N MET A 1 -7.50 -19.28 0.63
CA MET A 1 -7.38 -17.84 0.93
C MET A 1 -8.70 -17.18 0.57
N LYS A 2 -9.26 -16.31 1.41
CA LYS A 2 -10.47 -15.54 1.04
C LYS A 2 -10.06 -14.51 -0.01
N ASN A 3 -10.92 -14.23 -0.98
CA ASN A 3 -10.69 -13.14 -1.94
C ASN A 3 -10.64 -11.81 -1.18
N LEU A 4 -9.48 -11.16 -1.11
CA LEU A 4 -9.32 -9.89 -0.37
C LEU A 4 -10.15 -8.75 -1.00
N TYR A 5 -10.45 -8.83 -2.29
CA TYR A 5 -11.33 -7.87 -2.98
C TYR A 5 -12.80 -7.98 -2.58
N ALA A 6 -13.19 -9.01 -1.82
CA ALA A 6 -14.54 -9.11 -1.28
C ALA A 6 -14.77 -8.22 -0.05
N PHE A 7 -13.73 -7.52 0.43
CA PHE A 7 -13.79 -6.66 1.61
C PHE A 7 -13.66 -5.18 1.21
N PRO A 8 -14.46 -4.30 1.84
CA PRO A 8 -14.39 -2.86 1.60
C PRO A 8 -13.03 -2.32 2.04
N ALA A 9 -12.54 -1.30 1.34
CA ALA A 9 -11.28 -0.60 1.65
C ALA A 9 -11.49 0.92 1.74
N GLU A 10 -12.72 1.41 1.53
CA GLU A 10 -13.05 2.83 1.53
C GLU A 10 -12.82 3.49 2.90
N ASP A 11 -13.03 2.72 3.96
CA ASP A 11 -12.87 3.16 5.36
C ASP A 11 -11.48 2.82 5.94
N ALA A 12 -10.55 2.32 5.13
CA ALA A 12 -9.20 2.05 5.61
C ALA A 12 -8.48 3.37 5.96
N GLU A 13 -7.83 3.41 7.12
CA GLU A 13 -6.91 4.49 7.46
C GLU A 13 -5.59 4.25 6.73
N PHE A 14 -5.28 5.13 5.76
CA PHE A 14 -4.10 5.01 4.92
C PHE A 14 -2.94 5.86 5.45
N GLU A 15 -1.79 5.22 5.65
CA GLU A 15 -0.50 5.87 5.93
C GLU A 15 0.25 6.17 4.62
N ARG A 16 0.90 7.33 4.56
CA ARG A 16 1.59 7.83 3.36
C ARG A 16 3.10 7.62 3.42
N PHE A 17 3.63 6.98 2.40
CA PHE A 17 5.06 6.81 2.15
C PHE A 17 5.45 7.57 0.88
N CYS A 18 5.95 8.79 1.08
CA CYS A 18 6.34 9.71 0.01
C CYS A 18 7.86 9.68 -0.22
N GLY A 19 8.29 9.91 -1.45
CA GLY A 19 9.70 10.04 -1.81
C GLY A 19 9.86 10.84 -3.10
N GLY A 20 11.04 11.44 -3.30
CA GLY A 20 11.32 12.28 -4.48
C GLY A 20 11.16 13.77 -4.19
N ASN A 21 10.72 14.55 -5.20
CA ASN A 21 10.53 16.00 -5.09
C ASN A 21 9.30 16.34 -4.23
N LEU A 22 9.47 16.25 -2.91
CA LEU A 22 8.46 16.55 -1.90
C LEU A 22 7.99 18.02 -2.08
N GLY A 23 6.78 18.23 -2.60
CA GLY A 23 6.19 19.57 -2.78
C GLY A 23 5.89 20.02 -4.21
N GLY A 24 6.03 19.15 -5.21
CA GLY A 24 5.56 19.41 -6.59
C GLY A 24 4.20 18.78 -6.88
N GLU A 25 3.40 19.37 -7.78
CA GLU A 25 2.05 18.87 -8.13
C GLU A 25 2.02 17.48 -8.78
N HIS A 26 3.17 16.93 -9.15
CA HIS A 26 3.29 15.61 -9.79
C HIS A 26 3.72 14.49 -8.84
N GLU A 27 3.97 14.80 -7.57
CA GLU A 27 4.38 13.83 -6.57
C GLU A 27 3.32 12.73 -6.40
N ALA A 28 3.76 11.47 -6.40
CA ALA A 28 2.94 10.32 -6.09
C ALA A 28 3.54 9.63 -4.86
N CYS A 29 2.76 9.55 -3.79
CA CYS A 29 3.10 8.76 -2.61
C CYS A 29 2.44 7.39 -2.69
N VAL A 30 3.09 6.37 -2.15
CA VAL A 30 2.43 5.08 -1.91
C VAL A 30 1.66 5.22 -0.61
N GLU A 31 0.38 4.88 -0.62
CA GLU A 31 -0.47 4.82 0.55
C GLU A 31 -0.74 3.36 0.93
N VAL A 32 -0.62 3.03 2.21
CA VAL A 32 -0.86 1.67 2.74
C VAL A 32 -1.88 1.75 3.86
N GLY A 33 -2.94 0.95 3.79
CA GLY A 33 -3.98 0.90 4.82
C GLY A 33 -4.40 -0.52 5.14
N ALA A 34 -4.73 -0.80 6.41
CA ALA A 34 -5.27 -2.11 6.80
C ALA A 34 -6.71 -2.27 6.26
N ILE A 35 -7.04 -3.42 5.70
CA ILE A 35 -8.39 -3.71 5.17
C ILE A 35 -9.35 -4.01 6.34
N PRO A 36 -10.42 -3.22 6.55
CA PRO A 36 -11.39 -3.47 7.62
C PRO A 36 -12.06 -4.84 7.51
N GLY A 37 -12.28 -5.49 8.66
CA GLY A 37 -12.97 -6.78 8.73
C GLY A 37 -12.11 -7.99 8.33
N VAL A 38 -10.83 -7.80 7.98
CA VAL A 38 -9.88 -8.87 7.70
C VAL A 38 -8.63 -8.68 8.53
N ALA A 39 -8.30 -9.65 9.37
CA ALA A 39 -7.02 -9.64 10.06
C ALA A 39 -5.88 -9.81 9.04
N THR A 40 -4.77 -9.08 9.23
CA THR A 40 -3.51 -9.28 8.49
C THR A 40 -3.64 -9.11 6.97
N ALA A 41 -4.38 -8.08 6.52
CA ALA A 41 -4.52 -7.74 5.11
C ALA A 41 -4.48 -6.23 4.88
N TYR A 42 -3.89 -5.83 3.77
CA TYR A 42 -3.56 -4.43 3.47
C TYR A 42 -3.94 -4.06 2.04
N ALA A 43 -4.36 -2.81 1.86
CA ALA A 43 -4.61 -2.17 0.58
C ALA A 43 -3.50 -1.16 0.29
N LEU A 44 -3.02 -1.15 -0.96
CA LEU A 44 -2.01 -0.24 -1.49
C LEU A 44 -2.63 0.59 -2.61
N ARG A 45 -2.39 1.89 -2.61
CA ARG A 45 -2.77 2.81 -3.69
C ARG A 45 -1.75 3.93 -3.85
N ASP A 46 -1.81 4.66 -4.95
CA ASP A 46 -1.17 5.97 -5.02
C ASP A 46 -2.09 7.04 -4.39
N ASN A 47 -1.52 8.18 -3.99
CA ASN A 47 -2.25 9.27 -3.36
C ASN A 47 -3.01 10.19 -4.33
N LYS A 48 -3.01 9.90 -5.64
CA LYS A 48 -3.70 10.72 -6.65
C LYS A 48 -5.14 10.22 -6.84
N PRO A 49 -6.07 11.11 -7.22
CA PRO A 49 -7.47 10.74 -7.43
C PRO A 49 -7.67 9.62 -8.46
N GLU A 50 -6.78 9.51 -9.46
CA GLU A 50 -6.85 8.48 -10.49
C GLU A 50 -6.64 7.06 -9.97
N GLY A 51 -5.96 6.90 -8.83
CA GLY A 51 -5.75 5.61 -8.16
C GLY A 51 -6.89 5.16 -7.26
N ALA A 52 -7.89 6.01 -7.00
CA ALA A 52 -8.99 5.71 -6.09
C ALA A 52 -9.88 4.56 -6.60
N GLY A 53 -10.13 3.55 -5.76
CA GLY A 53 -10.91 2.37 -6.11
C GLY A 53 -10.14 1.30 -6.90
N LEU A 54 -8.84 1.53 -7.15
CA LEU A 54 -7.96 0.61 -7.87
C LEU A 54 -6.91 -0.02 -6.94
N GLU A 55 -7.23 -0.16 -5.65
CA GLU A 55 -6.26 -0.61 -4.65
C GLU A 55 -5.77 -2.03 -4.92
N LEU A 56 -4.46 -2.23 -4.85
CA LEU A 56 -3.86 -3.56 -4.79
C LEU A 56 -4.04 -4.10 -3.37
N ARG A 57 -4.36 -5.39 -3.25
CA ARG A 57 -4.65 -6.01 -1.95
C ARG A 57 -3.72 -7.18 -1.69
N PHE A 58 -3.09 -7.20 -0.52
CA PHE A 58 -2.12 -8.21 -0.13
C PHE A 58 -2.37 -8.68 1.30
N THR A 59 -2.00 -9.92 1.59
CA THR A 59 -1.84 -10.37 2.97
C THR A 59 -0.60 -9.74 3.61
N GLU A 60 -0.54 -9.74 4.94
CA GLU A 60 0.64 -9.30 5.70
C GLU A 60 1.91 -10.03 5.26
N VAL A 61 1.83 -11.35 5.07
CA VAL A 61 2.97 -12.19 4.66
C VAL A 61 3.48 -11.77 3.28
N GLU A 62 2.58 -11.61 2.31
CA GLU A 62 2.95 -11.19 0.94
C GLU A 62 3.58 -9.80 0.91
N LEU A 63 3.00 -8.86 1.67
CA LEU A 63 3.47 -7.47 1.69
C LEU A 63 4.83 -7.35 2.39
N ASN A 64 5.03 -8.09 3.49
CA ASN A 64 6.31 -8.12 4.21
C ASN A 64 7.42 -8.78 3.38
N ASP A 65 7.13 -9.90 2.70
CA ASP A 65 8.08 -10.55 1.79
C ASP A 65 8.48 -9.60 0.65
N PHE A 66 7.52 -8.86 0.08
CA PHE A 66 7.80 -7.83 -0.91
C PHE A 66 8.69 -6.71 -0.33
N ALA A 67 8.35 -6.16 0.83
CA ALA A 67 9.07 -5.03 1.42
C ALA A 67 10.53 -5.39 1.72
N LEU A 68 10.76 -6.52 2.41
CA LEU A 68 12.10 -7.01 2.72
C LEU A 68 12.90 -7.36 1.46
N GLY A 69 12.24 -8.03 0.50
CA GLY A 69 12.85 -8.38 -0.78
C GLY A 69 13.25 -7.15 -1.60
N TRP A 70 12.41 -6.12 -1.62
CA TRP A 70 12.67 -4.86 -2.31
C TRP A 70 13.84 -4.11 -1.69
N VAL A 71 13.84 -3.92 -0.37
CA VAL A 71 14.92 -3.27 0.38
C VAL A 71 16.26 -3.96 0.09
N LYS A 72 16.30 -5.29 0.20
CA LYS A 72 17.52 -6.08 -0.10
C LYS A 72 17.97 -5.91 -1.55
N LYS A 73 17.05 -5.96 -2.52
CA LYS A 73 17.36 -5.84 -3.95
C LYS A 73 17.98 -4.48 -4.29
N GLN A 74 17.52 -3.41 -3.64
CA GLN A 74 18.00 -2.05 -3.86
C GLN A 74 19.27 -1.72 -3.05
N GLY A 75 19.73 -2.62 -2.16
CA GLY A 75 20.84 -2.35 -1.25
C GLY A 75 20.52 -1.30 -0.19
N LEU A 76 19.23 -1.14 0.13
CA LEU A 76 18.77 -0.23 1.19
C LEU A 76 18.97 -0.87 2.56
N THR A 77 19.02 -0.04 3.60
CA THR A 77 19.16 -0.48 5.01
C THR A 77 17.89 -0.14 5.78
N LEU A 78 17.51 -1.02 6.73
CA LEU A 78 16.39 -0.83 7.66
C LEU A 78 16.86 -0.10 8.92
#